data_AF-A0A0N0ASX6-F1
#
_entry.id   AF-A0A0N0ASX6-F1
#
_cell.length_a   1.000
_cell.length_b   1.000
_cell.length_c   1.000
_cell.angle_alpha   90.00
_cell.angle_beta   90.00
_cell.angle_gamma   90.00
#
_symmetry.space_group_name_H-M   'P 1'
#
loop_
_entity.id
_entity.type
_entity.pdbx_description
1 polymer ?
#
loop_
_entity_poly.entity_id
_entity_poly.type
_entity_poly.pdbx_seq_one_letter_code
_entity_poly.pdbx_strand_id
1 'polypeptide(L)'
;MDSSDMARLVAAQLGVLATVGALPGVEDGVPVGEPAPVRCDSGDVVLWRHPVGRGYVDVAARPCWGAPLVAFVPEGRATPAVVRRPWPVDDAREDAAERYRHRVHDLAHLAQVVGLDEPVVRRFDRALVEEVLRPRVETRTLPPCVRTPRQETDAWALAACVQVLLDFYRYRYDQERLASELGLGTEDSPVRGTWRDVALAVEGLTGKALSVAVSTSPTFTEHVAEVRAERPSISFVPGHARVVTGYTRMSSLRLMGAGFAGLLVLDPAEGAARWENYDAMACVGSCTARVHLVP
;
A
#
# COMPACT_ATOMS: atom_id res chain seq x y z
N MET A 1 -16.40 -19.16 -1.51
CA MET A 1 -16.96 -17.91 -0.94
C MET A 1 -17.18 -16.99 -2.11
N ASP A 2 -18.41 -16.52 -2.29
CA ASP A 2 -18.71 -15.60 -3.38
C ASP A 2 -18.20 -14.19 -3.08
N SER A 3 -18.32 -13.27 -4.04
CA SER A 3 -17.84 -11.90 -3.87
C SER A 3 -18.64 -11.10 -2.84
N SER A 4 -19.90 -11.48 -2.57
CA SER A 4 -20.77 -10.79 -1.62
C SER A 4 -20.37 -11.12 -0.18
N ASP A 5 -20.11 -12.40 0.10
CA ASP A 5 -19.57 -12.85 1.37
C ASP A 5 -18.24 -12.15 1.67
N MET A 6 -17.34 -12.05 0.69
CA MET A 6 -16.05 -11.39 0.89
C MET A 6 -16.20 -9.88 1.14
N ALA A 7 -17.10 -9.21 0.40
CA ALA A 7 -17.41 -7.80 0.63
C ALA A 7 -17.89 -7.56 2.07
N ARG A 8 -18.72 -8.46 2.61
CA ARG A 8 -19.16 -8.43 4.01
C ARG A 8 -18.00 -8.60 5.00
N LEU A 9 -17.08 -9.54 4.75
CA LEU A 9 -15.89 -9.73 5.60
C LEU A 9 -15.00 -8.47 5.61
N VAL A 10 -14.79 -7.88 4.44
CA VAL A 10 -13.99 -6.65 4.29
C VAL A 10 -14.70 -5.45 4.93
N ALA A 11 -16.03 -5.35 4.80
CA ALA A 11 -16.81 -4.32 5.48
C ALA A 11 -16.67 -4.39 7.00
N ALA A 12 -16.73 -5.61 7.57
CA ALA A 12 -16.49 -5.84 9.00
C ALA A 12 -15.08 -5.39 9.43
N GLN A 13 -14.06 -5.77 8.64
CA GLN A 13 -12.69 -5.36 8.89
C GLN A 13 -12.52 -3.84 8.85
N LEU A 14 -13.05 -3.18 7.80
CA LEU A 14 -13.00 -1.74 7.65
C LEU A 14 -13.70 -1.02 8.82
N GLY A 15 -14.85 -1.53 9.27
CA GLY A 15 -15.57 -0.99 10.42
C GLY A 15 -14.74 -0.99 11.70
N VAL A 16 -14.07 -2.11 12.00
CA VAL A 16 -13.17 -2.22 13.16
C VAL A 16 -11.98 -1.28 13.01
N LEU A 17 -11.29 -1.32 11.86
CA LEU A 17 -10.11 -0.49 11.59
C LEU A 17 -10.44 1.02 11.66
N ALA A 18 -11.62 1.42 11.18
CA ALA A 18 -12.11 2.79 11.27
C ALA A 18 -12.40 3.19 12.72
N THR A 19 -13.06 2.31 13.49
CA THR A 19 -13.43 2.55 14.89
C THR A 19 -12.21 2.81 15.77
N VAL A 20 -11.16 2.03 15.58
CA VAL A 20 -9.92 2.12 16.37
C VAL A 20 -8.94 3.16 15.82
N GLY A 21 -9.26 3.81 14.70
CA GLY A 21 -8.41 4.82 14.06
C GLY A 21 -7.23 4.26 13.28
N ALA A 22 -7.19 2.95 13.00
CA ALA A 22 -6.13 2.31 12.21
C ALA A 22 -6.24 2.66 10.72
N LEU A 23 -7.44 2.86 10.19
CA LEU A 23 -7.65 3.38 8.82
C LEU A 23 -8.47 4.67 8.87
N PRO A 24 -7.83 5.85 8.86
CA PRO A 24 -8.53 7.11 8.81
C PRO A 24 -9.22 7.32 7.45
N GLY A 25 -10.32 8.09 7.43
CA GLY A 25 -11.04 8.44 6.20
C GLY A 25 -12.12 7.47 5.75
N VAL A 26 -12.34 6.37 6.48
CA VAL A 26 -13.46 5.46 6.24
C VAL A 26 -14.73 6.03 6.87
N GLU A 27 -15.72 6.39 6.06
CA GLU A 27 -17.03 6.90 6.50
C GLU A 27 -17.90 5.79 7.10
N ASP A 28 -18.75 6.14 8.07
CA ASP A 28 -19.70 5.22 8.70
C ASP A 28 -20.98 5.07 7.88
N GLY A 29 -21.58 3.87 7.89
CA GLY A 29 -22.81 3.56 7.16
C GLY A 29 -22.63 3.44 5.64
N VAL A 30 -21.40 3.38 5.15
CA VAL A 30 -21.12 3.35 3.71
C VAL A 30 -21.20 1.92 3.17
N PRO A 31 -22.01 1.65 2.14
CA PRO A 31 -22.07 0.34 1.51
C PRO A 31 -20.79 0.05 0.71
N VAL A 32 -20.36 -1.20 0.75
CA VAL A 32 -19.38 -1.77 -0.18
C VAL A 32 -20.13 -2.18 -1.43
N GLY A 33 -20.00 -1.38 -2.49
CA GLY A 33 -20.78 -1.58 -3.71
C GLY A 33 -20.31 -2.77 -4.56
N GLU A 34 -20.93 -2.91 -5.73
CA GLU A 34 -20.64 -4.02 -6.64
C GLU A 34 -19.17 -4.03 -7.10
N PRO A 35 -18.51 -5.19 -7.10
CA PRO A 35 -17.12 -5.32 -7.49
C PRO A 35 -16.91 -5.13 -9.00
N ALA A 36 -15.86 -4.40 -9.35
CA ALA A 36 -15.28 -4.42 -10.69
C ALA A 36 -14.02 -5.31 -10.70
N PRO A 37 -13.84 -6.20 -11.69
CA PRO A 37 -12.63 -7.01 -11.79
C PRO A 37 -11.43 -6.15 -12.17
N VAL A 38 -10.35 -6.28 -11.41
CA VAL A 38 -9.03 -5.76 -11.78
C VAL A 38 -8.26 -6.90 -12.41
N ARG A 39 -7.83 -6.71 -13.65
CA ARG A 39 -7.16 -7.75 -14.45
C ARG A 39 -5.69 -7.43 -14.68
N CYS A 40 -4.86 -8.47 -14.72
CA CYS A 40 -3.48 -8.36 -15.19
C CYS A 40 -3.42 -8.43 -16.73
N ASP A 41 -2.21 -8.31 -17.29
CA ASP A 41 -1.98 -8.33 -18.74
C ASP A 41 -2.39 -9.65 -19.42
N SER A 42 -2.39 -10.78 -18.69
CA SER A 42 -2.92 -12.07 -19.20
C SER A 42 -4.44 -12.12 -19.26
N GLY A 43 -5.15 -11.14 -18.68
CA GLY A 43 -6.61 -11.10 -18.58
C GLY A 43 -7.18 -11.75 -17.33
N ASP A 44 -6.36 -12.38 -16.47
CA ASP A 44 -6.80 -12.99 -15.23
C ASP A 44 -7.23 -11.94 -14.20
N VAL A 45 -8.28 -12.24 -13.42
CA VAL A 45 -8.71 -11.37 -12.32
C VAL A 45 -7.75 -11.55 -11.15
N VAL A 46 -7.11 -10.45 -10.75
CA VAL A 46 -6.14 -10.43 -9.64
C VAL A 46 -6.74 -9.84 -8.36
N LEU A 47 -7.63 -8.86 -8.50
CA LEU A 47 -8.33 -8.19 -7.40
C LEU A 47 -9.78 -7.91 -7.80
N TRP A 48 -10.63 -7.76 -6.79
CA TRP A 48 -11.97 -7.21 -6.91
C TRP A 48 -11.97 -5.81 -6.30
N ARG A 49 -12.25 -4.79 -7.11
CA ARG A 49 -12.32 -3.40 -6.66
C ARG A 49 -13.76 -3.06 -6.33
N HIS A 50 -14.05 -2.81 -5.06
CA HIS A 50 -15.36 -2.39 -4.61
C HIS A 50 -15.40 -0.89 -4.36
N PRO A 51 -16.38 -0.14 -4.90
CA PRO A 51 -16.57 1.26 -4.52
C PRO A 51 -17.00 1.36 -3.06
N VAL A 52 -16.41 2.30 -2.32
CA VAL A 52 -16.73 2.60 -0.92
C VAL A 52 -16.65 4.11 -0.74
N GLY A 53 -17.81 4.75 -0.60
CA GLY A 53 -17.91 6.21 -0.42
C GLY A 53 -17.35 6.95 -1.63
N ARG A 54 -16.36 7.83 -1.40
CA ARG A 54 -15.66 8.58 -2.46
C ARG A 54 -14.47 7.84 -3.09
N GLY A 55 -14.21 6.63 -2.62
CA GLY A 55 -13.05 5.86 -3.01
C GLY A 55 -13.40 4.39 -3.25
N TYR A 56 -12.46 3.51 -2.93
CA TYR A 56 -12.63 2.09 -3.17
C TYR A 56 -11.77 1.24 -2.22
N VAL A 57 -12.11 -0.04 -2.16
CA VAL A 57 -11.30 -1.07 -1.51
C VAL A 57 -10.96 -2.15 -2.54
N ASP A 58 -9.69 -2.56 -2.57
CA ASP A 58 -9.22 -3.68 -3.37
C ASP A 58 -9.18 -4.94 -2.50
N VAL A 59 -9.85 -5.97 -2.98
CA VAL A 59 -10.02 -7.26 -2.32
C VAL A 59 -9.32 -8.35 -3.13
N ALA A 60 -8.59 -9.23 -2.45
CA ALA A 60 -7.85 -10.30 -3.09
C ALA A 60 -8.79 -11.26 -3.85
N ALA A 61 -8.53 -11.48 -5.14
CA ALA A 61 -9.27 -12.49 -5.92
C ALA A 61 -8.75 -13.92 -5.65
N ARG A 62 -7.57 -14.07 -5.04
CA ARG A 62 -6.88 -15.35 -4.84
C ARG A 62 -6.21 -15.44 -3.46
N PRO A 63 -6.04 -16.63 -2.87
CA PRO A 63 -5.36 -16.80 -1.59
C PRO A 63 -3.86 -16.42 -1.59
N CYS A 64 -3.20 -16.37 -2.76
CA CYS A 64 -1.78 -16.04 -2.88
C CYS A 64 -1.42 -14.64 -2.35
N TRP A 65 -2.42 -13.77 -2.22
CA TRP A 65 -2.25 -12.45 -1.61
C TRP A 65 -1.96 -12.52 -0.11
N GLY A 66 -2.38 -13.55 0.63
CA GLY A 66 -2.11 -13.65 2.07
C GLY A 66 -3.07 -12.90 2.99
N ALA A 67 -3.86 -11.96 2.48
CA ALA A 67 -4.96 -11.31 3.20
C ALA A 67 -6.11 -10.91 2.25
N PRO A 68 -7.38 -10.91 2.70
CA PRO A 68 -8.51 -10.46 1.91
C PRO A 68 -8.48 -8.98 1.53
N LEU A 69 -8.28 -8.09 2.50
CA LEU A 69 -8.12 -6.65 2.27
C LEU A 69 -6.71 -6.38 1.73
N VAL A 70 -6.61 -5.90 0.49
CA VAL A 70 -5.34 -5.57 -0.18
C VAL A 70 -5.02 -4.10 -0.08
N ALA A 71 -5.98 -3.22 -0.41
CA ALA A 71 -5.80 -1.78 -0.30
C ALA A 71 -7.12 -1.05 0.00
N PHE A 72 -7.02 0.10 0.65
CA PHE A 72 -8.10 1.05 0.85
C PHE A 72 -7.69 2.42 0.33
N VAL A 73 -8.52 3.01 -0.53
CA VAL A 73 -8.33 4.34 -1.11
C VAL A 73 -9.50 5.20 -0.66
N PRO A 74 -9.29 6.19 0.22
CA PRO A 74 -10.38 7.00 0.76
C PRO A 74 -11.01 7.92 -0.30
N GLU A 75 -10.19 8.42 -1.23
CA GLU A 75 -10.63 9.28 -2.33
C GLU A 75 -9.96 8.82 -3.62
N GLY A 76 -10.75 8.39 -4.59
CA GLY A 76 -10.22 7.84 -5.83
C GLY A 76 -11.30 7.31 -6.75
N ARG A 77 -10.98 7.20 -8.04
CA ARG A 77 -11.92 6.62 -9.01
C ARG A 77 -11.92 5.10 -8.87
N ALA A 78 -13.09 4.53 -8.59
CA ALA A 78 -13.28 3.08 -8.55
C ALA A 78 -13.19 2.42 -9.94
N THR A 79 -12.89 3.18 -11.00
CA THR A 79 -12.79 2.65 -12.37
C THR A 79 -11.62 1.66 -12.45
N PRO A 80 -11.86 0.42 -12.88
CA PRO A 80 -10.81 -0.59 -12.97
C PRO A 80 -9.82 -0.20 -14.08
N ALA A 81 -8.53 -0.16 -13.74
CA ALA A 81 -7.46 -0.13 -14.73
C ALA A 81 -6.98 -1.55 -15.00
N VAL A 82 -6.52 -1.83 -16.22
CA VAL A 82 -5.65 -2.99 -16.47
C VAL A 82 -4.38 -2.75 -15.69
N VAL A 83 -4.08 -3.64 -14.74
CA VAL A 83 -2.85 -3.49 -13.97
C VAL A 83 -1.74 -4.22 -14.69
N ARG A 84 -0.91 -3.43 -15.37
CA ARG A 84 0.32 -3.85 -16.06
C ARG A 84 1.40 -4.23 -15.05
N ARG A 85 1.25 -5.36 -14.35
CA ARG A 85 2.21 -5.81 -13.33
C ARG A 85 2.40 -7.33 -13.37
N PRO A 86 3.64 -7.84 -13.21
CA PRO A 86 3.86 -9.22 -12.86
C PRO A 86 3.49 -9.40 -11.39
N TRP A 87 2.26 -9.83 -11.12
CA TRP A 87 1.82 -10.19 -9.78
C TRP A 87 2.51 -11.48 -9.32
N PRO A 88 2.45 -11.88 -8.04
CA PRO A 88 2.84 -13.23 -7.64
C PRO A 88 1.88 -14.24 -8.29
N VAL A 89 2.10 -14.54 -9.56
CA VAL A 89 1.38 -15.55 -10.34
C VAL A 89 2.04 -16.92 -10.13
N ASP A 90 3.34 -16.93 -9.83
CA ASP A 90 4.12 -18.15 -9.60
C ASP A 90 4.36 -18.36 -8.10
N ASP A 91 3.83 -19.48 -7.63
CA ASP A 91 3.92 -20.03 -6.28
C ASP A 91 3.52 -19.05 -5.18
N ALA A 92 2.25 -19.12 -4.78
CA ALA A 92 1.92 -18.87 -3.40
C ALA A 92 2.92 -19.68 -2.56
N ARG A 93 3.85 -19.02 -1.88
CA ARG A 93 4.50 -19.63 -0.71
C ARG A 93 3.34 -20.21 0.10
N GLU A 94 3.32 -21.50 0.37
CA GLU A 94 2.17 -22.18 1.02
C GLU A 94 1.67 -21.38 2.24
N ASP A 95 2.61 -20.74 2.94
CA ASP A 95 2.41 -19.77 4.01
C ASP A 95 1.41 -18.64 3.68
N ALA A 96 1.41 -18.07 2.48
CA ALA A 96 0.49 -17.00 2.08
C ALA A 96 -0.95 -17.52 1.96
N ALA A 97 -1.15 -18.64 1.28
CA ALA A 97 -2.47 -19.24 1.16
C ALA A 97 -3.02 -19.70 2.53
N GLU A 98 -2.15 -20.16 3.43
CA GLU A 98 -2.52 -20.47 4.81
C GLU A 98 -2.89 -19.23 5.62
N ARG A 99 -2.06 -18.17 5.61
CA ARG A 99 -2.38 -16.88 6.25
C ARG A 99 -3.71 -16.32 5.75
N TYR A 100 -3.95 -16.41 4.45
CA TYR A 100 -5.21 -15.97 3.85
C TYR A 100 -6.41 -16.74 4.43
N ARG A 101 -6.32 -18.07 4.50
CA ARG A 101 -7.39 -18.93 5.05
C ARG A 101 -7.66 -18.63 6.52
N HIS A 102 -6.62 -18.47 7.34
CA HIS A 102 -6.78 -18.08 8.74
C HIS A 102 -7.47 -16.72 8.86
N ARG A 103 -7.04 -15.71 8.10
CA ARG A 103 -7.67 -14.38 8.12
C ARG A 103 -9.12 -14.39 7.66
N VAL A 104 -9.45 -15.20 6.64
CA VAL A 104 -10.84 -15.37 6.21
C VAL A 104 -11.69 -15.96 7.34
N HIS A 105 -11.18 -16.99 8.03
CA HIS A 105 -11.88 -17.61 9.16
C HIS A 105 -12.11 -16.60 10.30
N ASP A 106 -11.06 -15.86 10.65
CA ASP A 106 -11.10 -14.80 11.66
C ASP A 106 -12.11 -13.70 11.33
N LEU A 107 -12.11 -13.22 10.07
CA LEU A 107 -13.05 -12.20 9.62
C LEU A 107 -14.49 -12.72 9.56
N ALA A 108 -14.69 -13.99 9.22
CA ALA A 108 -16.02 -14.60 9.26
C ALA A 108 -16.56 -14.67 10.68
N HIS A 109 -15.72 -15.05 11.65
CA HIS A 109 -16.09 -15.02 13.06
C HIS A 109 -16.37 -13.58 13.53
N LEU A 110 -15.54 -12.62 13.15
CA LEU A 110 -15.77 -11.21 13.44
C LEU A 110 -17.13 -10.74 12.90
N ALA A 111 -17.40 -10.95 11.61
CA ALA A 111 -18.64 -10.54 10.95
C ALA A 111 -19.89 -11.13 11.65
N GLN A 112 -19.81 -12.39 12.09
CA GLN A 112 -20.84 -13.05 12.88
C GLN A 112 -21.04 -12.40 14.24
N VAL A 113 -19.95 -12.12 14.98
CA VAL A 113 -20.01 -11.50 16.31
C VAL A 113 -20.59 -10.09 16.24
N VAL A 114 -20.27 -9.33 15.20
CA VAL A 114 -20.78 -7.96 15.03
C VAL A 114 -22.16 -7.90 14.36
N GLY A 115 -22.74 -9.04 13.98
CA GLY A 115 -24.07 -9.11 13.36
C GLY A 115 -24.16 -8.35 12.04
N LEU A 116 -23.11 -8.40 11.22
CA LEU A 116 -23.15 -7.81 9.89
C LEU A 116 -23.79 -8.79 8.91
N ASP A 117 -25.03 -8.50 8.52
CA ASP A 117 -25.75 -9.28 7.49
C ASP A 117 -25.55 -8.69 6.08
N GLU A 118 -25.20 -7.41 6.00
CA GLU A 118 -25.00 -6.66 4.76
C GLU A 118 -23.55 -6.16 4.63
N PRO A 119 -23.04 -5.96 3.41
CA PRO A 119 -21.69 -5.44 3.18
C PRO A 119 -21.65 -3.92 3.38
N VAL A 120 -21.93 -3.46 4.60
CA VAL A 120 -21.92 -2.04 4.99
C VAL A 120 -20.83 -1.81 6.02
N VAL A 121 -20.00 -0.80 5.79
CA VAL A 121 -18.98 -0.38 6.75
C VAL A 121 -19.68 0.30 7.92
N ARG A 122 -19.64 -0.33 9.09
CA ARG A 122 -20.21 0.21 10.34
C ARG A 122 -19.12 0.46 11.36
N ARG A 123 -19.09 1.66 11.91
CA ARG A 123 -18.31 1.97 13.10
C ARG A 123 -19.02 1.40 14.32
N PHE A 124 -18.23 0.96 15.28
CA PHE A 124 -18.71 0.37 16.52
C PHE A 124 -18.52 1.35 17.68
N ASP A 125 -19.16 1.04 18.80
CA ASP A 125 -18.83 1.72 20.05
C ASP A 125 -17.35 1.50 20.36
N ARG A 126 -16.60 2.59 20.40
CA ARG A 126 -15.14 2.54 20.58
C ARG A 126 -14.76 1.97 21.95
N ALA A 127 -15.50 2.30 23.01
CA ALA A 127 -15.21 1.79 24.35
C ALA A 127 -15.41 0.28 24.40
N LEU A 128 -16.47 -0.23 23.75
CA LEU A 128 -16.71 -1.68 23.62
C LEU A 128 -15.59 -2.36 22.82
N VAL A 129 -15.19 -1.80 21.68
CA VAL A 129 -14.10 -2.36 20.87
C VAL A 129 -12.78 -2.34 21.63
N GLU A 130 -12.48 -1.27 22.36
CA GLU A 130 -11.27 -1.16 23.17
C GLU A 130 -11.30 -2.10 24.39
N GLU A 131 -12.45 -2.32 25.01
CA GLU A 131 -12.63 -3.27 26.12
C GLU A 131 -12.40 -4.72 25.65
N VAL A 132 -13.04 -5.09 24.53
CA VAL A 132 -13.07 -6.46 24.00
C VAL A 132 -11.77 -6.81 23.28
N LEU A 133 -11.29 -5.93 22.39
CA LEU A 133 -10.12 -6.21 21.54
C LEU A 133 -8.81 -5.70 22.14
N ARG A 134 -8.87 -4.70 23.03
CA ARG A 134 -7.71 -4.00 23.61
C ARG A 134 -6.65 -3.68 22.54
N PRO A 135 -7.06 -3.01 21.44
CA PRO A 135 -6.19 -2.79 20.31
C PRO A 135 -5.07 -1.83 20.71
N ARG A 136 -3.86 -2.12 20.23
CA ARG A 136 -2.76 -1.16 20.22
C ARG A 136 -2.61 -0.66 18.80
N VAL A 137 -3.12 0.53 18.56
CA VAL A 137 -3.05 1.21 17.26
C VAL A 137 -1.92 2.22 17.29
N GLU A 138 -1.10 2.16 16.26
CA GLU A 138 -0.07 3.15 15.99
C GLU A 138 -0.21 3.60 14.53
N THR A 139 -0.51 4.87 14.32
CA THR A 139 -0.70 5.45 12.98
C THR A 139 0.10 6.73 12.89
N ARG A 140 0.88 6.87 11.81
CA ARG A 140 1.64 8.10 11.53
C ARG A 140 1.70 8.33 10.04
N THR A 141 1.54 9.59 9.63
CA THR A 141 1.74 10.05 8.26
C THR A 141 2.73 11.20 8.26
N LEU A 142 3.49 11.35 7.18
CA LEU A 142 4.33 12.50 6.95
C LEU A 142 3.46 13.72 6.61
N PRO A 143 3.89 14.94 6.97
CA PRO A 143 3.23 16.15 6.52
C PRO A 143 3.19 16.24 4.97
N PRO A 144 2.30 17.04 4.38
CA PRO A 144 2.17 17.23 2.93
C PRO A 144 3.37 17.90 2.23
N CYS A 145 4.57 17.89 2.81
CA CYS A 145 5.77 18.53 2.26
C CYS A 145 6.26 17.89 0.95
N VAL A 146 5.66 16.76 0.55
CA VAL A 146 5.98 16.00 -0.64
C VAL A 146 4.88 16.23 -1.69
N ARG A 147 5.26 16.73 -2.86
CA ARG A 147 4.38 16.80 -4.02
C ARG A 147 3.87 15.39 -4.34
N THR A 148 2.59 15.23 -4.63
CA THR A 148 2.05 13.96 -5.11
C THR A 148 2.80 13.53 -6.38
N PRO A 149 3.49 12.39 -6.38
CA PRO A 149 4.21 11.93 -7.56
C PRO A 149 3.22 11.65 -8.68
N ARG A 150 3.56 12.08 -9.89
CA ARG A 150 2.87 11.69 -11.11
C ARG A 150 3.91 11.36 -12.15
N GLN A 151 3.91 10.13 -12.65
CA GLN A 151 4.85 9.73 -13.71
C GLN A 151 4.51 10.45 -15.02
N GLU A 152 5.55 10.93 -15.73
CA GLU A 152 5.41 11.60 -17.02
C GLU A 152 5.20 10.60 -18.17
N THR A 153 5.63 9.34 -17.97
CA THR A 153 5.41 8.22 -18.91
C THR A 153 4.80 7.01 -18.20
N ASP A 154 4.32 6.03 -18.96
CA ASP A 154 3.79 4.75 -18.45
C ASP A 154 4.84 3.85 -17.75
N ALA A 155 6.13 4.20 -17.79
CA ALA A 155 7.23 3.40 -17.22
C ALA A 155 8.08 4.16 -16.17
N TRP A 156 7.95 5.49 -16.06
CA TRP A 156 8.79 6.34 -15.22
C TRP A 156 8.32 6.49 -13.76
N ALA A 157 7.63 5.47 -13.24
CA ALA A 157 7.26 5.41 -11.83
C ALA A 157 8.48 5.60 -10.90
N LEU A 158 9.64 5.03 -11.28
CA LEU A 158 10.86 5.17 -10.51
C LEU A 158 11.41 6.59 -10.51
N ALA A 159 11.44 7.26 -11.68
CA ALA A 159 11.85 8.67 -11.76
C ALA A 159 10.94 9.55 -10.90
N ALA A 160 9.61 9.37 -10.96
CA ALA A 160 8.67 10.11 -10.14
C ALA A 160 8.88 9.88 -8.62
N CYS A 161 9.20 8.64 -8.22
CA CYS A 161 9.50 8.34 -6.81
C CYS A 161 10.83 8.97 -6.35
N VAL A 162 11.87 8.92 -7.18
CA VAL A 162 13.17 9.55 -6.89
C VAL A 162 13.05 11.07 -6.88
N GLN A 163 12.23 11.65 -7.75
CA GLN A 163 11.91 13.08 -7.76
C GLN A 163 11.34 13.51 -6.42
N VAL A 164 10.34 12.79 -5.91
CA VAL A 164 9.75 13.02 -4.59
C VAL A 164 10.79 12.89 -3.46
N LEU A 165 11.63 11.86 -3.51
CA LEU A 165 12.67 11.63 -2.51
C LEU A 165 13.69 12.79 -2.49
N LEU A 166 14.14 13.25 -3.64
CA LEU A 166 15.09 14.35 -3.77
C LEU A 166 14.45 15.71 -3.43
N ASP A 167 13.19 15.92 -3.83
CA ASP A 167 12.40 17.10 -3.50
C ASP A 167 12.28 17.31 -1.98
N PHE A 168 12.11 16.22 -1.23
CA PHE A 168 12.11 16.24 0.24
C PHE A 168 13.43 16.80 0.79
N TYR A 169 14.56 16.46 0.18
CA TYR A 169 15.89 16.99 0.51
C TYR A 169 16.24 18.29 -0.22
N ARG A 170 15.27 18.91 -0.90
CA ARG A 170 15.42 20.17 -1.66
C ARG A 170 16.36 20.07 -2.87
N TYR A 171 16.65 18.86 -3.35
CA TYR A 171 17.30 18.64 -4.64
C TYR A 171 16.21 18.55 -5.72
N ARG A 172 16.18 19.51 -6.64
CA ARG A 172 15.12 19.62 -7.65
C ARG A 172 15.63 19.13 -8.99
N TYR A 173 15.01 18.07 -9.52
CA TYR A 173 15.25 17.54 -10.85
C TYR A 173 13.91 17.17 -11.51
N ASP A 174 13.82 17.32 -12.83
CA ASP A 174 12.71 16.81 -13.64
C ASP A 174 12.85 15.30 -13.90
N GLN A 175 11.80 14.65 -14.41
CA GLN A 175 11.86 13.19 -14.61
C GLN A 175 12.72 12.81 -15.81
N GLU A 176 12.88 13.66 -16.81
CA GLU A 176 13.81 13.43 -17.93
C GLU A 176 15.25 13.30 -17.44
N ARG A 177 15.73 14.24 -16.60
CA ARG A 177 17.07 14.18 -16.01
C ARG A 177 17.22 12.94 -15.14
N LEU A 178 16.23 12.62 -14.33
CA LEU A 178 16.24 11.43 -13.48
C LEU A 178 16.22 10.14 -14.30
N ALA A 179 15.45 10.09 -15.39
CA ALA A 179 15.40 8.97 -16.31
C ALA A 179 16.76 8.74 -16.96
N SER A 180 17.47 9.80 -17.36
CA SER A 180 18.83 9.71 -17.88
C SER A 180 19.80 9.11 -16.86
N GLU A 181 19.74 9.54 -15.59
CA GLU A 181 20.63 9.05 -14.53
C GLU A 181 20.30 7.62 -14.08
N LEU A 182 19.02 7.24 -14.15
CA LEU A 182 18.51 5.93 -13.75
C LEU A 182 18.47 4.92 -14.92
N GLY A 183 18.89 5.32 -16.13
CA GLY A 183 18.87 4.45 -17.31
C GLY A 183 17.45 4.07 -17.79
N LEU A 184 16.47 4.95 -17.64
CA LEU A 184 15.05 4.69 -17.93
C LEU A 184 14.63 5.03 -19.37
N GLY A 185 15.60 5.18 -20.28
CA GLY A 185 15.35 5.58 -21.66
C GLY A 185 14.91 7.04 -21.79
N THR A 186 14.16 7.33 -22.85
CA THR A 186 13.61 8.66 -23.16
C THR A 186 12.08 8.64 -23.10
N GLU A 187 11.42 9.78 -23.20
CA GLU A 187 9.95 9.83 -23.25
C GLU A 187 9.37 8.99 -24.41
N ASP A 188 10.02 9.04 -25.58
CA ASP A 188 9.63 8.30 -26.78
C ASP A 188 9.91 6.79 -26.68
N SER A 189 10.88 6.39 -25.86
CA SER A 189 11.30 4.99 -25.68
C SER A 189 11.59 4.69 -24.21
N PRO A 190 10.54 4.69 -23.35
CA PRO A 190 10.75 4.63 -21.91
C PRO A 190 10.96 3.19 -21.44
N VAL A 191 11.85 3.01 -20.46
CA VAL A 191 12.22 1.73 -19.88
C VAL A 191 11.86 1.71 -18.40
N ARG A 192 11.35 0.58 -17.91
CA ARG A 192 11.06 0.39 -16.48
C ARG A 192 12.35 0.20 -15.71
N GLY A 193 12.51 0.99 -14.65
CA GLY A 193 13.66 0.90 -13.76
C GLY A 193 13.54 -0.23 -12.74
N THR A 194 14.67 -0.54 -12.12
CA THR A 194 14.74 -1.42 -10.95
C THR A 194 15.42 -0.69 -9.80
N TRP A 195 15.36 -1.25 -8.60
CA TRP A 195 16.00 -0.69 -7.41
C TRP A 195 17.54 -0.57 -7.51
N ARG A 196 18.18 -1.29 -8.45
CA ARG A 196 19.64 -1.45 -8.53
C ARG A 196 20.39 -0.14 -8.74
N ASP A 197 19.85 0.74 -9.57
CA ASP A 197 20.57 1.94 -10.01
C ASP A 197 20.25 3.18 -9.17
N VAL A 198 19.30 3.06 -8.23
CA VAL A 198 18.80 4.19 -7.44
C VAL A 198 19.86 4.78 -6.53
N ALA A 199 20.64 3.93 -5.86
CA ALA A 199 21.69 4.41 -4.96
C ALA A 199 22.75 5.22 -5.73
N LEU A 200 23.27 4.66 -6.83
CA LEU A 200 24.28 5.32 -7.65
C LEU A 200 23.77 6.66 -8.22
N ALA A 201 22.55 6.67 -8.77
CA ALA A 201 21.97 7.89 -9.34
C ALA A 201 21.77 8.99 -8.28
N VAL A 202 21.16 8.66 -7.13
CA VAL A 202 20.88 9.64 -6.06
C VAL A 202 22.17 10.14 -5.42
N GLU A 203 23.14 9.28 -5.15
CA GLU A 203 24.42 9.68 -4.60
C GLU A 203 25.22 10.53 -5.58
N GLY A 204 25.19 10.21 -6.88
CA GLY A 204 25.81 10.99 -7.94
C GLY A 204 25.21 12.40 -8.04
N LEU A 205 23.87 12.48 -8.11
CA LEU A 205 23.14 13.75 -8.21
C LEU A 205 23.36 14.67 -7.01
N THR A 206 23.48 14.09 -5.81
CA THR A 206 23.64 14.86 -4.57
C THR A 206 25.10 15.11 -4.18
N GLY A 207 26.07 14.68 -4.99
CA GLY A 207 27.49 14.77 -4.66
C GLY A 207 27.83 14.02 -3.37
N LYS A 208 27.15 12.90 -3.11
CA LYS A 208 27.21 12.08 -1.89
C LYS A 208 26.80 12.81 -0.61
N ALA A 209 26.02 13.88 -0.71
CA ALA A 209 25.40 14.51 0.46
C ALA A 209 24.30 13.61 1.07
N LEU A 210 23.68 12.75 0.27
CA LEU A 210 22.80 11.69 0.73
C LEU A 210 23.52 10.33 0.67
N SER A 211 23.27 9.49 1.67
CA SER A 211 23.56 8.06 1.68
C SER A 211 22.29 7.30 1.33
N VAL A 212 22.36 6.37 0.37
CA VAL A 212 21.21 5.58 -0.04
C VAL A 212 21.38 4.12 0.34
N ALA A 213 20.41 3.57 1.06
CA ALA A 213 20.35 2.15 1.37
C ALA A 213 19.20 1.50 0.61
N VAL A 214 19.53 0.44 -0.12
CA VAL A 214 18.57 -0.39 -0.86
C VAL A 214 18.50 -1.77 -0.22
N SER A 215 17.28 -2.25 0.02
CA SER A 215 17.03 -3.60 0.54
C SER A 215 16.29 -4.43 -0.49
N THR A 216 16.66 -5.70 -0.65
CA THR A 216 15.96 -6.70 -1.47
C THR A 216 15.05 -7.59 -0.63
N SER A 217 14.99 -7.37 0.68
CA SER A 217 14.12 -8.06 1.62
C SER A 217 13.57 -7.03 2.62
N PRO A 218 12.81 -6.03 2.12
CA PRO A 218 12.29 -4.96 2.96
C PRO A 218 11.35 -5.51 4.02
N THR A 219 11.35 -4.86 5.18
CA THR A 219 10.44 -5.20 6.29
C THR A 219 9.52 -4.02 6.58
N PHE A 220 8.33 -4.30 7.13
CA PHE A 220 7.42 -3.26 7.59
C PHE A 220 8.11 -2.29 8.57
N THR A 221 8.94 -2.85 9.46
CA THR A 221 9.71 -2.08 10.45
C THR A 221 10.66 -1.06 9.82
N GLU A 222 11.22 -1.37 8.65
CA GLU A 222 12.11 -0.45 7.94
C GLU A 222 11.35 0.82 7.51
N HIS A 223 10.18 0.66 6.89
CA HIS A 223 9.32 1.79 6.52
C HIS A 223 8.82 2.57 7.74
N VAL A 224 8.47 1.86 8.82
CA VAL A 224 8.09 2.48 10.10
C VAL A 224 9.23 3.34 10.64
N ALA A 225 10.48 2.87 10.58
CA ALA A 225 11.64 3.60 11.06
C ALA A 225 11.86 4.91 10.28
N GLU A 226 11.71 4.89 8.94
CA GLU A 226 11.83 6.09 8.11
C GLU A 226 10.70 7.10 8.39
N VAL A 227 9.45 6.65 8.45
CA VAL A 227 8.31 7.54 8.77
C VAL A 227 8.44 8.14 10.18
N ARG A 228 8.87 7.35 11.16
CA ARG A 228 9.10 7.86 12.53
C ARG A 228 10.19 8.93 12.59
N ALA A 229 11.16 8.84 11.68
CA ALA A 229 12.23 9.80 11.52
C ALA A 229 11.91 10.90 10.49
N GLU A 230 10.62 11.03 10.14
CA GLU A 230 10.06 12.06 9.26
C GLU A 230 10.59 12.05 7.83
N ARG A 231 10.94 10.87 7.31
CA ARG A 231 11.48 10.70 5.96
C ARG A 231 10.62 9.78 5.10
N PRO A 232 10.42 10.11 3.81
CA PRO A 232 9.81 9.18 2.87
C PRO A 232 10.78 8.02 2.56
N SER A 233 10.22 6.90 2.12
CA SER A 233 10.99 5.80 1.54
C SER A 233 10.32 5.33 0.25
N ILE A 234 11.06 4.65 -0.62
CA ILE A 234 10.50 4.05 -1.83
C ILE A 234 10.24 2.57 -1.55
N SER A 235 9.05 2.10 -1.90
CA SER A 235 8.68 0.67 -1.92
C SER A 235 8.63 0.20 -3.37
N PHE A 236 9.38 -0.86 -3.67
CA PHE A 236 9.36 -1.52 -4.96
C PHE A 236 8.43 -2.72 -4.89
N VAL A 237 7.49 -2.76 -5.84
CA VAL A 237 6.69 -3.94 -6.13
C VAL A 237 7.04 -4.41 -7.54
N PRO A 238 6.69 -5.64 -7.93
CA PRO A 238 7.04 -6.13 -9.26
C PRO A 238 6.64 -5.15 -10.36
N GLY A 239 7.64 -4.71 -11.15
CA GLY A 239 7.47 -3.79 -12.27
C GLY A 239 7.10 -2.35 -11.92
N HIS A 240 7.09 -1.93 -10.64
CA HIS A 240 6.64 -0.60 -10.23
C HIS A 240 7.32 -0.07 -8.96
N ALA A 241 7.31 1.25 -8.77
CA ALA A 241 7.83 1.92 -7.57
C ALA A 241 6.79 2.89 -7.00
N ARG A 242 6.75 3.04 -5.68
CA ARG A 242 5.81 3.91 -4.96
C ARG A 242 6.51 4.58 -3.79
N VAL A 243 6.01 5.73 -3.35
CA VAL A 243 6.56 6.44 -2.19
C VAL A 243 5.73 6.10 -0.96
N VAL A 244 6.38 5.61 0.09
CA VAL A 244 5.79 5.38 1.41
C VAL A 244 5.88 6.66 2.22
N THR A 245 4.73 7.17 2.68
CA THR A 245 4.59 8.42 3.43
C THR A 245 3.86 8.24 4.75
N GLY A 246 3.54 7.01 5.14
CA GLY A 246 2.91 6.74 6.42
C GLY A 246 2.79 5.25 6.69
N TYR A 247 2.43 4.94 7.91
CA TYR A 247 2.09 3.59 8.31
C TYR A 247 0.94 3.61 9.31
N THR A 248 0.31 2.45 9.42
CA THR A 248 -0.63 2.13 10.48
C THR A 248 -0.37 0.70 10.92
N ARG A 249 -0.41 0.45 12.21
CA ARG A 249 -0.26 -0.88 12.78
C ARG A 249 -1.28 -1.05 13.88
N MET A 250 -2.10 -2.07 13.76
CA MET A 250 -2.93 -2.58 14.83
C MET A 250 -2.33 -3.89 15.33
N SER A 251 -1.83 -3.88 16.57
CA SER A 251 -1.39 -5.08 17.29
C SER A 251 -2.39 -5.40 18.40
N SER A 252 -2.55 -6.68 18.72
CA SER A 252 -3.61 -7.28 19.56
C SER A 252 -4.85 -7.73 18.76
N LEU A 253 -4.98 -9.04 18.63
CA LEU A 253 -6.26 -9.75 18.74
C LEU A 253 -6.03 -11.01 19.57
N ARG A 254 -6.18 -10.92 20.90
CA ARG A 254 -6.15 -12.11 21.76
C ARG A 254 -7.30 -13.10 21.48
N LEU A 255 -8.23 -12.78 20.56
CA LEU A 255 -9.36 -13.65 20.21
C LEU A 255 -9.66 -13.84 18.71
N MET A 256 -9.15 -13.05 17.75
CA MET A 256 -9.65 -13.12 16.35
C MET A 256 -8.64 -12.78 15.22
N GLY A 257 -7.32 -12.96 15.39
CA GLY A 257 -6.29 -12.97 14.32
C GLY A 257 -6.22 -11.84 13.24
N ALA A 258 -7.04 -10.79 13.33
CA ALA A 258 -7.12 -9.65 12.39
C ALA A 258 -6.03 -8.57 12.58
N GLY A 259 -4.78 -8.96 12.82
CA GLY A 259 -3.66 -8.01 12.85
C GLY A 259 -3.61 -7.25 11.51
N PHE A 260 -3.38 -5.94 11.58
CA PHE A 260 -3.30 -5.10 10.38
C PHE A 260 -2.01 -4.27 10.41
N ALA A 261 -1.25 -4.36 9.32
CA ALA A 261 -0.11 -3.50 9.05
C ALA A 261 -0.35 -2.85 7.69
N GLY A 262 -0.55 -1.54 7.68
CA GLY A 262 -0.81 -0.77 6.48
C GLY A 262 0.31 0.23 6.20
N LEU A 263 0.68 0.40 4.94
CA LEU A 263 1.52 1.50 4.48
C LEU A 263 0.66 2.52 3.74
N LEU A 264 0.82 3.80 4.06
CA LEU A 264 0.28 4.87 3.23
C LEU A 264 1.26 5.12 2.09
N VAL A 265 0.83 4.81 0.87
CA VAL A 265 1.65 4.95 -0.33
C VAL A 265 1.07 5.98 -1.29
N LEU A 266 1.97 6.70 -1.96
CA LEU A 266 1.66 7.52 -3.12
C LEU A 266 2.11 6.74 -4.36
N ASP A 267 1.14 6.39 -5.22
CA ASP A 267 1.40 5.67 -6.46
C ASP A 267 1.51 6.68 -7.64
N PRO A 268 2.67 6.79 -8.31
CA PRO A 268 2.86 7.71 -9.42
C PRO A 268 1.90 7.51 -10.60
N ALA A 269 1.33 6.30 -10.77
CA ALA A 269 0.43 5.98 -11.86
C ALA A 269 -1.02 6.41 -11.58
N GLU A 270 -1.46 6.36 -10.32
CA GLU A 270 -2.83 6.69 -9.91
C GLU A 270 -2.95 8.11 -9.33
N GLY A 271 -1.86 8.68 -8.79
CA GLY A 271 -1.82 10.02 -8.21
C GLY A 271 -2.65 10.19 -6.93
N ALA A 272 -3.24 9.13 -6.39
CA ALA A 272 -3.98 9.13 -5.14
C ALA A 272 -3.16 8.45 -4.03
N ALA A 273 -3.32 8.94 -2.80
CA ALA A 273 -2.78 8.28 -1.62
C ALA A 273 -3.64 7.06 -1.27
N ARG A 274 -3.02 5.93 -0.97
CA ARG A 274 -3.73 4.70 -0.61
C ARG A 274 -3.07 3.97 0.55
N TRP A 275 -3.90 3.37 1.38
CA TRP A 275 -3.47 2.45 2.43
C TRP A 275 -3.37 1.05 1.85
N GLU A 276 -2.17 0.50 1.79
CA GLU A 276 -1.93 -0.88 1.35
C GLU A 276 -1.65 -1.78 2.53
N ASN A 277 -2.28 -2.96 2.55
CA ASN A 277 -2.00 -3.98 3.53
C ASN A 277 -0.64 -4.63 3.22
N TYR A 278 0.32 -4.43 4.12
CA TYR A 278 1.68 -4.95 3.98
C TYR A 278 1.70 -6.48 3.90
N ASP A 279 0.77 -7.15 4.59
CA ASP A 279 0.65 -8.61 4.57
C ASP A 279 0.04 -9.14 3.27
N ALA A 280 -0.57 -8.26 2.47
CA ALA A 280 -1.10 -8.56 1.16
C ALA A 280 -0.13 -8.24 0.02
N MET A 281 0.95 -7.51 0.30
CA MET A 281 1.77 -6.87 -0.72
C MET A 281 3.05 -7.66 -1.01
N ALA A 282 3.38 -7.82 -2.30
CA ALA A 282 4.69 -8.33 -2.72
C ALA A 282 5.73 -7.20 -2.78
N CYS A 283 6.33 -6.86 -1.63
CA CYS A 283 7.45 -5.91 -1.60
C CYS A 283 8.74 -6.64 -2.04
N VAL A 284 9.28 -6.29 -3.21
CA VAL A 284 10.49 -6.91 -3.78
C VAL A 284 11.75 -6.08 -3.52
N GLY A 285 11.58 -4.89 -2.97
CA GLY A 285 12.68 -4.06 -2.52
C GLY A 285 12.21 -2.77 -1.86
N SER A 286 13.15 -2.05 -1.27
CA SER A 286 12.95 -0.70 -0.76
C SER A 286 14.18 0.16 -1.00
N CYS A 287 13.99 1.48 -0.97
CA CYS A 287 15.08 2.45 -0.96
C CYS A 287 14.81 3.51 0.10
N THR A 288 15.85 3.81 0.90
CA THR A 288 15.85 4.87 1.92
C THR A 288 17.04 5.79 1.65
N ALA A 289 16.88 7.08 1.93
CA ALA A 289 17.97 8.05 1.82
C ALA A 289 18.13 8.80 3.15
N ARG A 290 19.37 9.20 3.46
CA ARG A 290 19.71 9.92 4.70
C ARG A 290 20.81 10.93 4.42
N VAL A 291 20.78 12.07 5.08
CA VAL A 291 21.88 13.05 4.98
C VAL A 291 23.13 12.44 5.60
N HIS A 292 24.26 12.52 4.89
CA HIS A 292 25.57 12.30 5.48
C HIS A 292 25.88 13.44 6.44
N LEU A 293 25.67 13.20 7.74
CA LEU A 293 26.23 14.05 8.78
C LEU A 293 27.69 13.65 8.92
N VAL A 294 28.60 14.45 8.36
CA VAL A 294 30.02 14.35 8.71
C VAL A 294 30.12 14.77 10.18
N PRO A 295 30.67 13.93 11.08
CA PRO A 295 30.91 14.30 12.48
C PRO A 295 31.76 15.55 12.62
#